data_AF-A0A2V3I0U9-F1
#
_entry.id   AF-A0A2V3I0U9-F1
#
_cell.length_a   1.000
_cell.length_b   1.000
_cell.length_c   1.000
_cell.angle_alpha   90.00
_cell.angle_beta   90.00
_cell.angle_gamma   90.00
#
_symmetry.space_group_name_H-M   'P 1'
#
loop_
_entity.id
_entity.type
_entity.pdbx_description
1 polymer ?
#
loop_
_entity_poly.entity_id
_entity_poly.type
_entity_poly.pdbx_seq_one_letter_code
_entity_poly.pdbx_strand_id
1 'polypeptide(L)'
;MNGDIGCVVLAAGSSERLGQPKALVRIGGRCLVEWVVSRLQAHGLDPLVVTNEEIADEVAASVDCGVVVNPDPGAGRTGTLQVGIGHIGTGAGQRI
;
A
#
# COMPACT_ATOMS: atom_id res chain seq x y z
N MET A 1 8.18 19.53 -9.56
CA MET A 1 6.84 18.91 -9.53
C MET A 1 6.90 17.70 -10.43
N ASN A 2 7.12 16.50 -9.88
CA ASN A 2 7.00 15.24 -10.62
C ASN A 2 5.56 14.74 -10.47
N GLY A 3 4.61 15.48 -11.06
CA GLY A 3 3.18 15.18 -10.98
C GLY A 3 2.67 14.19 -12.04
N ASP A 4 3.55 13.68 -12.90
CA ASP A 4 3.13 12.96 -14.11
C ASP A 4 3.06 11.42 -13.93
N ILE A 5 3.51 10.89 -12.78
CA ILE A 5 3.63 9.45 -12.55
C ILE A 5 2.86 9.06 -11.29
N GLY A 6 1.72 8.39 -11.47
CA GLY A 6 1.01 7.74 -10.37
C GLY A 6 1.76 6.50 -9.88
N CYS A 7 1.84 6.33 -8.56
CA CYS A 7 2.53 5.21 -7.94
C CYS A 7 1.58 4.47 -6.98
N VAL A 8 1.34 3.18 -7.23
CA VAL A 8 0.46 2.35 -6.40
C VAL A 8 1.22 1.13 -5.90
N VAL A 9 1.16 0.89 -4.59
CA VAL A 9 1.72 -0.29 -3.93
C VAL A 9 0.56 -1.21 -3.53
N LEU A 10 0.49 -2.39 -4.14
CA LEU A 10 -0.55 -3.38 -3.84
C LEU A 10 -0.10 -4.26 -2.66
N ALA A 11 -0.75 -4.11 -1.52
CA ALA A 11 -0.46 -4.80 -0.26
C ALA A 11 -1.65 -5.60 0.30
N ALA A 12 -2.77 -5.70 -0.42
CA ALA A 12 -4.01 -6.33 0.07
C ALA A 12 -4.05 -7.88 0.02
N GLY A 13 -2.96 -8.55 -0.34
CA GLY A 13 -2.96 -10.01 -0.59
C GLY A 13 -3.04 -10.86 0.68
N SER A 14 -3.73 -12.03 0.60
CA SER A 14 -4.00 -12.93 1.74
C SER A 14 -2.76 -13.57 2.37
N SER A 15 -1.65 -13.66 1.64
CA SER A 15 -0.38 -14.23 2.15
C SER A 15 -0.50 -15.67 2.69
N GLU A 16 -1.48 -16.44 2.21
CA GLU A 16 -1.82 -17.80 2.69
C GLU A 16 -0.63 -18.74 2.80
N ARG A 17 0.20 -18.83 1.75
CA ARG A 17 1.38 -19.71 1.75
C ARG A 17 2.44 -19.30 2.78
N LEU A 18 2.52 -18.01 3.11
CA LEU A 18 3.46 -17.50 4.10
C LEU A 18 2.93 -17.65 5.53
N GLY A 19 1.61 -17.75 5.70
CA GLY A 19 0.93 -17.92 6.99
C GLY A 19 0.91 -16.66 7.87
N GLN A 20 1.34 -15.52 7.34
CA GLN A 20 1.33 -14.22 8.02
C GLN A 20 1.24 -13.09 6.98
N PRO A 21 0.75 -11.89 7.33
CA PRO A 21 0.63 -10.79 6.40
C PRO A 21 2.00 -10.36 5.83
N LYS A 22 2.24 -10.65 4.54
CA LYS A 22 3.55 -10.40 3.90
C LYS A 22 3.97 -8.93 3.98
N ALA A 23 3.01 -8.00 3.91
CA ALA A 23 3.25 -6.55 4.02
C ALA A 23 3.90 -6.16 5.36
N LEU A 24 3.57 -6.86 6.44
CA LEU A 24 4.01 -6.59 7.80
C LEU A 24 5.25 -7.40 8.22
N VAL A 25 5.75 -8.31 7.38
CA VAL A 25 6.99 -9.04 7.66
C VAL A 25 8.12 -8.05 7.91
N ARG A 26 8.78 -8.18 9.07
CA ARG A 26 9.86 -7.30 9.46
C ARG A 26 11.21 -7.78 8.91
N ILE A 27 11.91 -6.90 8.21
CA ILE A 27 13.28 -7.12 7.74
C ILE A 27 14.13 -5.97 8.30
N GLY A 28 15.16 -6.28 9.08
CA GLY A 28 16.00 -5.23 9.70
C GLY A 28 15.20 -4.23 10.55
N GLY A 29 14.15 -4.69 11.24
CA GLY A 29 13.34 -3.87 12.13
C GLY A 29 12.26 -3.02 11.44
N ARG A 30 12.07 -3.13 10.13
CA ARG A 30 11.07 -2.35 9.35
C ARG A 30 10.12 -3.27 8.61
N CYS A 31 8.86 -2.88 8.44
CA CYS A 31 7.88 -3.68 7.70
C CYS A 31 8.25 -3.76 6.20
N LEU A 32 7.89 -4.85 5.51
CA LEU A 32 8.20 -4.99 4.08
C LEU A 32 7.55 -3.89 3.24
N VAL A 33 6.32 -3.48 3.59
CA VAL A 33 5.62 -2.37 2.90
C VAL A 33 6.37 -1.04 3.10
N GLU A 34 6.90 -0.80 4.30
CA GLU A 34 7.70 0.39 4.63
C GLU A 34 9.00 0.43 3.81
N TRP A 35 9.65 -0.71 3.62
CA TRP A 35 10.83 -0.83 2.76
C TRP A 35 10.54 -0.47 1.29
N VAL A 36 9.35 -0.80 0.79
CA VAL A 36 8.95 -0.49 -0.59
C VAL A 36 8.62 1.00 -0.71
N VAL A 37 7.76 1.52 0.18
CA VAL A 37 7.33 2.92 0.18
C VAL A 37 8.52 3.87 0.30
N SER A 38 9.39 3.66 1.30
CA SER A 38 10.55 4.53 1.51
C SER A 38 11.51 4.59 0.32
N ARG A 39 11.66 3.49 -0.44
CA ARG A 39 12.48 3.49 -1.66
C ARG A 39 11.82 4.26 -2.79
N LEU A 40 10.50 4.12 -2.97
CA LEU A 40 9.76 4.88 -3.98
C LEU A 40 9.83 6.39 -3.69
N GLN A 41 9.65 6.77 -2.43
CA GLN A 41 9.76 8.16 -1.98
C GLN A 41 11.18 8.72 -2.14
N ALA A 42 12.23 7.93 -1.86
CA ALA A 42 13.62 8.33 -2.10
C ALA A 42 13.92 8.62 -3.58
N HIS A 43 13.11 8.10 -4.50
CA HIS A 43 13.16 8.38 -5.94
C HIS A 43 12.18 9.48 -6.40
N GLY A 44 11.56 10.20 -5.46
CA GLY A 44 10.66 11.33 -5.76
C GLY A 44 9.26 10.92 -6.22
N LEU A 45 8.83 9.68 -5.95
CA LEU A 45 7.46 9.24 -6.19
C LEU A 45 6.59 9.46 -4.93
N ASP A 46 5.29 9.64 -5.15
CA ASP A 46 4.28 9.74 -4.09
C ASP A 46 3.39 8.48 -4.12
N PRO A 47 3.74 7.42 -3.35
CA PRO A 47 3.03 6.15 -3.40
C PRO A 47 1.68 6.20 -2.66
N LEU A 48 0.68 5.50 -3.21
CA LEU A 48 -0.54 5.11 -2.52
C LEU A 48 -0.49 3.61 -2.23
N VAL A 49 -0.66 3.20 -0.99
CA VAL A 49 -0.77 1.77 -0.62
C VAL A 49 -2.23 1.35 -0.66
N VAL A 50 -2.52 0.24 -1.33
CA VAL A 50 -3.83 -0.42 -1.25
C VAL A 50 -3.70 -1.69 -0.43
N THR A 51 -4.41 -1.77 0.68
CA THR A 51 -4.34 -2.88 1.65
C THR A 51 -5.70 -3.55 1.84
N ASN A 52 -5.77 -4.59 2.66
CA ASN A 52 -7.04 -5.17 3.12
C ASN A 52 -7.38 -4.66 4.53
N GLU A 53 -8.63 -4.86 4.94
CA GLU A 53 -9.16 -4.40 6.23
C GLU A 53 -8.35 -4.94 7.42
N GLU A 54 -7.95 -6.21 7.37
CA GLU A 54 -7.32 -6.93 8.48
C GLU A 54 -6.02 -6.28 8.95
N ILE A 55 -5.26 -5.66 8.05
CA ILE A 55 -3.94 -5.07 8.35
C ILE A 55 -3.87 -3.57 8.09
N ALA A 56 -5.03 -2.91 7.91
CA ALA A 56 -5.10 -1.53 7.45
C ALA A 56 -4.38 -0.58 8.42
N ASP A 57 -4.64 -0.73 9.72
CA ASP A 57 -4.08 0.12 10.77
C ASP A 57 -2.56 -0.06 10.90
N GLU A 58 -2.07 -1.30 10.89
CA GLU A 58 -0.63 -1.57 10.99
C GLU A 58 0.12 -1.10 9.74
N VAL A 59 -0.48 -1.21 8.56
CA VAL A 59 0.08 -0.67 7.32
C VAL A 59 0.13 0.86 7.40
N ALA A 60 -0.97 1.51 7.78
CA ALA A 60 -1.04 2.97 7.93
C ALA A 60 -0.06 3.51 8.98
N ALA A 61 0.16 2.78 10.08
CA ALA A 61 1.17 3.13 11.07
C ALA A 61 2.62 2.90 10.58
N SER A 62 2.82 2.06 9.56
CA SER A 62 4.16 1.69 9.07
C SER A 62 4.66 2.58 7.92
N VAL A 63 3.82 3.38 7.28
CA VAL A 63 4.18 4.14 6.07
C VAL A 63 3.79 5.61 6.18
N ASP A 64 4.60 6.50 5.60
CA ASP A 64 4.29 7.93 5.52
C ASP A 64 3.72 8.28 4.14
N CYS A 65 2.59 7.68 3.78
CA CYS A 65 1.90 7.92 2.52
C CYS A 65 0.40 7.60 2.64
N GLY A 66 -0.37 7.83 1.57
CA GLY A 66 -1.79 7.47 1.57
C GLY A 66 -2.00 5.95 1.64
N VAL A 67 -3.02 5.51 2.36
CA VAL A 67 -3.43 4.10 2.47
C VAL A 67 -4.92 4.00 2.21
N VAL A 68 -5.32 3.07 1.33
CA VAL A 68 -6.72 2.80 0.99
C VAL A 68 -7.00 1.31 1.16
N VAL A 69 -8.18 0.98 1.65
CA VAL A 69 -8.63 -0.40 1.79
C VAL A 69 -9.31 -0.86 0.51
N ASN A 70 -8.93 -2.03 -0.01
CA ASN A 70 -9.78 -2.78 -0.93
C ASN A 70 -10.72 -3.67 -0.10
N PRO A 71 -12.04 -3.44 -0.13
CA PRO A 71 -13.01 -4.24 0.64
C PRO A 71 -13.16 -5.68 0.13
N ASP A 72 -12.74 -5.96 -1.11
CA ASP A 72 -12.78 -7.30 -1.70
C ASP A 72 -11.42 -7.68 -2.33
N PRO A 73 -10.42 -8.00 -1.49
CA PRO A 73 -9.12 -8.46 -1.98
C PRO A 73 -9.18 -9.89 -2.54
N GLY A 74 -10.21 -10.66 -2.19
CA GLY A 74 -10.41 -12.04 -2.61
C GLY A 74 -10.75 -12.19 -4.09
N ALA A 75 -11.39 -11.18 -4.70
CA ALA A 75 -11.63 -11.10 -6.15
C ALA A 75 -10.34 -11.00 -7.01
N GLY A 76 -9.17 -10.93 -6.37
CA GLY A 76 -7.87 -11.00 -7.02
C GLY A 76 -7.23 -9.63 -7.25
N ARG A 77 -6.02 -9.66 -7.82
CA ARG A 77 -5.13 -8.47 -7.92
C ARG A 77 -5.71 -7.32 -8.74
N THR A 78 -6.54 -7.62 -9.75
CA THR A 78 -7.10 -6.60 -10.65
C THR A 78 -8.02 -5.62 -9.90
N GLY A 79 -8.85 -6.12 -8.97
CA GLY A 79 -9.71 -5.26 -8.15
C GLY A 79 -8.90 -4.30 -7.28
N THR A 80 -7.85 -4.81 -6.61
CA THR A 80 -6.93 -3.97 -5.82
C THR A 80 -6.23 -2.91 -6.68
N LEU A 81 -5.85 -3.25 -7.92
CA LEU A 81 -5.27 -2.30 -8.85
C LEU A 81 -6.27 -1.21 -9.26
N GLN A 82 -7.51 -1.58 -9.55
CA GLN A 82 -8.59 -0.63 -9.88
C GLN A 82 -8.87 0.34 -8.73
N VAL A 83 -8.94 -0.16 -7.50
CA VAL A 83 -9.09 0.67 -6.29
C VAL A 83 -7.95 1.69 -6.19
N GLY A 84 -6.70 1.25 -6.39
CA GLY A 84 -5.53 2.12 -6.36
C GLY A 84 -5.55 3.19 -7.44
N ILE A 85 -5.81 2.81 -8.70
CA ILE A 85 -5.91 3.74 -9.82
C ILE A 85 -7.03 4.77 -9.60
N GLY A 86 -8.14 4.37 -8.99
CA GLY A 86 -9.25 5.28 -8.67
C GLY A 86 -8.92 6.34 -7.61
N HIS A 87 -7.86 6.16 -6.83
CA HIS A 87 -7.47 7.03 -5.72
C HIS A 87 -6.17 7.80 -5.95
N ILE A 88 -5.38 7.48 -6.98
CA ILE A 88 -4.17 8.26 -7.29
C ILE A 88 -4.55 9.66 -7.81
N GLY A 89 -3.85 10.68 -7.32
CA GLY A 89 -4.06 12.07 -7.76
C GLY A 89 -5.18 12.83 -7.05
N THR A 90 -5.87 12.25 -6.06
CA THR A 90 -6.93 12.93 -5.30
C THR A 90 -6.43 13.88 -4.19
N GLY A 91 -5.12 14.09 -4.09
CA GLY A 91 -4.52 15.06 -3.17
C GLY A 91 -4.36 14.53 -1.74
N ALA A 92 -3.20 14.82 -1.15
CA ALA A 92 -2.76 14.37 0.17
C ALA A 92 -3.80 14.60 1.27
N GLY A 93 -4.22 13.52 1.96
CA GLY A 93 -4.99 13.67 3.19
C GLY A 93 -5.90 12.52 3.60
N GLN A 94 -6.18 11.53 2.74
CA GLN A 94 -7.02 10.41 3.17
C GLN A 94 -6.16 9.42 3.97
N ARG A 95 -6.02 9.69 5.27
CA ARG A 95 -5.74 8.66 6.27
C ARG A 95 -7.08 8.08 6.71
N ILE A 96 -7.14 6.76 6.71
CA ILE A 96 -8.32 5.92 7.01
C ILE A 96 -8.92 6.30 8.36
#